data_AF-A0A7G9GN96-F1
#
_entry.id   AF-A0A7G9GN96-F1
#
_cell.length_a   1.000
_cell.length_b   1.000
_cell.length_c   1.000
_cell.angle_alpha   90.00
_cell.angle_beta   90.00
_cell.angle_gamma   90.00
#
_symmetry.space_group_name_H-M   'P 1'
#
loop_
_entity.id
_entity.type
_entity.pdbx_description
1 polymer ?
#
loop_
_entity_poly.entity_id
_entity_poly.type
_entity_poly.pdbx_seq_one_letter_code
_entity_poly.pdbx_strand_id
1 'polypeptide(L)' 'MTYKRLRDLREDHDLSQAELAKFLNVSQRTYSYYETGGRDIPIQILIKLADYYNTSIDYLVNRTNSK' A
#
# COMPACT_ATOMS: atom_id res chain seq x y z
N MET A 1 8.34 9.20 -6.94
CA MET A 1 7.19 8.50 -7.58
C MET A 1 6.19 8.23 -6.48
N THR A 2 4.93 8.67 -6.56
CA THR A 2 3.98 8.55 -5.44
C THR A 2 2.99 7.42 -5.71
N TYR A 3 2.77 6.53 -4.74
CA TYR A 3 1.84 5.41 -4.86
C TYR A 3 0.46 5.81 -4.31
N LYS A 4 -0.21 6.72 -5.04
CA LYS A 4 -1.47 7.34 -4.60
C LYS A 4 -2.54 6.31 -4.21
N ARG A 5 -2.67 5.20 -4.95
CA ARG A 5 -3.65 4.15 -4.67
C ARG A 5 -3.47 3.45 -3.33
N LEU A 6 -2.25 3.36 -2.81
CA LEU A 6 -2.04 2.79 -1.47
C LEU A 6 -2.66 3.67 -0.40
N ARG A 7 -2.49 4.99 -0.53
CA ARG A 7 -3.13 5.97 0.35
C ARG A 7 -4.65 5.93 0.20
N ASP A 8 -5.14 6.01 -1.04
CA ASP A 8 -6.57 6.04 -1.33
C ASP A 8 -7.27 4.78 -0.76
N LEU A 9 -6.72 3.58 -1.03
CA LEU A 9 -7.27 2.33 -0.49
C LEU A 9 -7.23 2.27 1.03
N ARG A 10 -6.16 2.79 1.66
CA ARG A 10 -6.08 2.85 3.13
C ARG A 10 -7.17 3.76 3.70
N GLU A 11 -7.34 4.95 3.13
CA GLU A 11 -8.34 5.92 3.57
C GLU A 11 -9.77 5.45 3.32
N ASP A 12 -10.03 4.79 2.19
CA ASP A 12 -11.32 4.17 1.86
C ASP A 12 -11.72 3.05 2.84
N HIS A 13 -10.75 2.47 3.56
CA HIS A 13 -10.99 1.44 4.58
C HIS A 13 -10.93 2.00 6.02
N ASP A 14 -10.93 3.33 6.18
CA ASP A 14 -10.84 4.03 7.47
C ASP A 14 -9.62 3.62 8.31
N LEU A 15 -8.53 3.21 7.67
CA LEU A 15 -7.31 2.76 8.34
C LEU A 15 -6.33 3.91 8.54
N SER A 16 -5.71 3.98 9.72
CA SER A 16 -4.51 4.77 9.94
C SER A 16 -3.28 4.09 9.33
N GLN A 17 -2.24 4.89 9.05
CA GLN A 17 -0.95 4.34 8.60
C GLN A 17 -0.33 3.39 9.66
N ALA A 18 -0.64 3.59 10.95
CA ALA A 18 -0.14 2.74 12.02
C ALA A 18 -0.80 1.35 12.03
N GLU A 19 -2.11 1.29 11.79
CA GLU A 19 -2.85 0.01 11.72
C GLU A 19 -2.39 -0.84 10.55
N LEU A 20 -2.24 -0.23 9.38
CA LEU A 20 -1.77 -0.95 8.20
C LEU A 20 -0.30 -1.35 8.30
N ALA A 21 0.55 -0.51 8.90
CA ALA A 21 1.92 -0.87 9.21
C ALA A 21 2.00 -2.07 10.18
N LYS A 22 1.12 -2.12 11.19
CA LYS A 22 1.02 -3.25 12.12
C LYS A 22 0.62 -4.53 11.40
N PHE A 23 -0.37 -4.48 10.51
CA PHE A 23 -0.76 -5.62 9.67
C PHE A 23 0.41 -6.15 8.81
N LEU A 24 1.18 -5.22 8.22
CA LEU A 24 2.32 -5.55 7.37
C LEU A 24 3.60 -5.92 8.15
N ASN A 25 3.58 -5.83 9.48
CA ASN A 25 4.74 -6.01 10.36
C ASN A 25 5.92 -5.08 9.99
N VAL A 26 5.63 -3.80 9.77
CA VAL A 26 6.62 -2.74 9.52
C VAL A 26 6.36 -1.54 10.44
N SER A 27 7.31 -0.60 10.51
CA SER A 27 7.06 0.65 11.22
C SER A 27 6.09 1.57 10.44
N GLN A 28 5.33 2.40 11.15
CA GLN A 28 4.44 3.39 10.52
C GLN A 28 5.21 4.30 9.55
N ARG A 29 6.43 4.70 9.91
CA ARG A 29 7.32 5.48 9.03
C ARG A 29 7.66 4.73 7.74
N THR A 30 7.90 3.42 7.81
CA THR A 30 8.19 2.60 6.64
C THR A 30 6.97 2.56 5.71
N TYR A 31 5.77 2.37 6.26
CA TYR A 31 4.53 2.39 5.47
C TYR A 31 4.27 3.78 4.85
N SER A 32 4.52 4.86 5.58
CA SER A 32 4.45 6.24 5.05
C SER A 32 5.40 6.45 3.87
N TYR A 33 6.61 5.87 3.91
CA TYR A 33 7.53 5.87 2.78
C TYR A 33 7.04 5.06 1.58
N TYR A 34 6.27 4.00 1.79
CA TYR A 34 5.63 3.28 0.70
C TYR A 34 4.59 4.17 -0.01
N GLU A 35 3.72 4.87 0.71
CA GLU A 35 2.74 5.76 0.07
C GLU A 35 3.40 6.92 -0.69
N THR A 36 4.44 7.52 -0.09
CA THR A 36 5.12 8.70 -0.63
C THR A 36 6.19 8.38 -1.66
N GLY A 37 6.55 7.09 -1.80
CA GLY A 37 7.67 6.61 -2.61
C GLY A 37 9.04 7.06 -2.13
N GLY A 38 9.17 7.35 -0.84
CA GLY A 38 10.47 7.57 -0.20
C GLY A 38 11.29 6.28 -0.03
N ARG A 39 10.67 5.12 -0.27
CA ARG A 39 11.30 3.80 -0.27
C ARG A 39 10.56 2.87 -1.24
N ASP A 40 11.32 2.02 -1.92
CA ASP A 40 10.76 0.95 -2.75
C ASP A 40 9.98 -0.07 -1.91
N ILE A 41 8.86 -0.53 -2.44
CA ILE A 41 7.97 -1.46 -1.74
C ILE A 41 8.45 -2.89 -2.05
N PRO A 42 8.79 -3.71 -1.05
CA PRO A 42 9.15 -5.09 -1.28
C PRO A 42 8.00 -5.86 -1.93
N ILE A 43 8.32 -6.76 -2.87
CA ILE A 43 7.31 -7.54 -3.60
C ILE A 43 6.35 -8.30 -2.68
N GLN A 44 6.83 -8.83 -1.55
CA GLN A 44 5.97 -9.52 -0.57
C GLN A 44 4.95 -8.59 0.11
N ILE A 45 5.29 -7.31 0.28
CA ILE A 45 4.34 -6.30 0.81
C ILE A 45 3.29 -5.98 -0.25
N LEU A 46 3.69 -5.86 -1.52
CA LEU A 46 2.74 -5.66 -2.62
C LEU A 46 1.76 -6.83 -2.75
N ILE A 47 2.23 -8.08 -2.66
CA ILE A 47 1.38 -9.28 -2.65
C ILE A 47 0.38 -9.22 -1.48
N LYS A 48 0.84 -8.97 -0.25
CA LYS A 48 -0.04 -8.88 0.92
C LYS A 48 -1.11 -7.79 0.79
N LEU A 49 -0.74 -6.63 0.25
CA LEU A 49 -1.68 -5.53 0.02
C LEU A 49 -2.69 -5.87 -1.09
N ALA A 50 -2.23 -6.55 -2.14
CA ALA A 50 -3.07 -7.01 -3.23
C ALA A 50 -4.13 -7.99 -2.72
N ASP A 51 -3.71 -8.96 -1.92
CA ASP A 51 -4.61 -9.92 -1.28
C ASP A 51 -5.56 -9.23 -0.28
N TYR A 52 -5.05 -8.30 0.54
CA TYR A 52 -5.85 -7.57 1.54
C TYR A 52 -6.96 -6.73 0.91
N TYR A 53 -6.66 -6.03 -0.19
CA TYR A 53 -7.61 -5.16 -0.88
C TYR A 53 -8.36 -5.87 -2.03
N ASN A 54 -8.14 -7.16 -2.21
CA ASN A 54 -8.70 -7.96 -3.31
C ASN A 54 -8.51 -7.27 -4.67
N THR A 55 -7.26 -6.94 -4.98
CA THR A 55 -6.85 -6.22 -6.19
C THR A 55 -5.50 -6.73 -6.68
N SER A 56 -5.06 -6.35 -7.87
CA SER A 56 -3.79 -6.69 -8.48
C SER A 56 -2.67 -5.74 -8.05
N ILE A 57 -1.42 -6.22 -8.11
CA ILE A 57 -0.24 -5.37 -7.88
C ILE A 57 -0.16 -4.24 -8.92
N ASP A 58 -0.53 -4.52 -10.18
CA ASP A 58 -0.58 -3.50 -11.23
C ASP A 58 -1.56 -2.37 -10.87
N TYR A 59 -2.65 -2.68 -10.20
CA TYR A 59 -3.51 -1.67 -9.60
C TYR A 59 -2.76 -0.92 -8.48
N LEU A 60 -2.16 -1.58 -7.51
CA LEU A 60 -1.47 -0.86 -6.41
C LEU A 60 -0.37 0.11 -6.90
N VAL A 61 0.33 -0.24 -7.99
CA VAL A 61 1.47 0.52 -8.51
C VAL A 61 1.13 1.42 -9.70
N ASN A 62 -0.14 1.77 -9.87
CA ASN A 62 -0.64 2.73 -10.89
C ASN A 62 -0.42 2.30 -12.36
N ARG A 63 -0.33 1.00 -12.67
CA ARG A 63 -0.14 0.51 -14.04
C ARG A 63 -1.44 0.25 -14.81
N THR A 64 -2.56 0.00 -14.12
CA THR A 64 -3.87 -0.25 -14.73
C THR A 64 -5.01 0.34 -13.89
N ASN A 65 -6.13 0.80 -14.47
CA ASN A 65 -7.29 1.22 -13.68
C ASN A 65 -8.21 0.07 -13.25
N SER A 66 -7.97 -1.14 -13.76
CA SER A 66 -8.67 -2.35 -13.34
C SER A 66 -8.11 -2.81 -12.01
N LYS A 67 -8.96 -2.97 -10.99
CA LYS A 67 -8.56 -3.59 -9.74
C LYS A 67 -8.07 -5.01 -9.98
#